data_AF-A0A914NY94-F1
#
_entry.id   AF-A0A914NY94-F1
#
_cell.length_a   1.000
_cell.length_b   1.000
_cell.length_c   1.000
_cell.angle_alpha   90.00
_cell.angle_beta   90.00
_cell.angle_gamma   90.00
#
_symmetry.space_group_name_H-M   'P 1'
#
loop_
_entity.id
_entity.type
_entity.pdbx_description
1 polymer ?
#
loop_
_entity_poly.entity_id
_entity_poly.type
_entity_poly.pdbx_seq_one_letter_code
_entity_poly.pdbx_strand_id
1 'polypeptide(L)'
;MEHTKSLIDVDNELKTLQKDKEILKERQENVAKAKEDFKRRGEEYREKMRKEKEKSDEIKRYRDHATKCKEKLSQYSKEKPNLEAAQAAYNEASNKILETAIGDFEKIVDSMENQRDPINTIAINCDEHVRLKSRLKQLKAEKDFFDQIHQANKEDFQQKLKSRVEAKEEVEYRKSVFKQVAECSPPGSGGEVTNDDKRKFEKILKEFEEKQIPDDLESIELKNAEERKKSSKDRQDGTEKDADEYEKLLKERESLVKNIRLATEKNDRWKNKMDTELASWLEQLRPMIDSINEKFSQFFATLGCVGEVRFDEPENKYSISEYGIKIMVKFRNGTCLRELNPQTQSGGERSVSTMLY
;
A
#
# COMPACT_ATOMS: atom_id res chain seq x y z
N MET A 1 34.13 33.40 -22.02
CA MET A 1 34.22 32.09 -22.69
C MET A 1 33.12 31.23 -22.14
N GLU A 2 31.99 31.26 -22.84
CA GLU A 2 30.82 30.42 -22.58
C GLU A 2 31.25 28.95 -22.69
N HIS A 3 31.09 28.20 -21.60
CA HIS A 3 31.28 26.76 -21.64
C HIS A 3 30.09 26.14 -22.36
N THR A 4 30.31 25.73 -23.61
CA THR A 4 29.43 24.83 -24.36
C THR A 4 29.29 23.52 -23.57
N LYS A 5 28.19 23.39 -22.82
CA LYS A 5 27.73 22.10 -22.26
C LYS A 5 27.68 21.08 -23.40
N SER A 6 28.30 19.92 -23.21
CA SER A 6 28.24 18.81 -24.16
C SER A 6 26.77 18.43 -24.40
N LEU A 7 26.41 18.15 -25.65
CA LEU A 7 25.04 17.76 -26.04
C LEU A 7 24.52 16.57 -25.21
N ILE A 8 25.43 15.70 -24.75
CA ILE A 8 25.15 14.52 -23.94
C ILE A 8 24.75 14.90 -22.50
N ASP A 9 25.35 15.94 -21.93
CA ASP A 9 25.01 16.41 -20.58
C ASP A 9 23.62 17.05 -20.56
N VAL A 10 23.28 17.79 -21.61
CA VAL A 10 21.94 18.35 -21.79
C VAL A 10 20.89 17.26 -21.98
N ASP A 11 21.20 16.19 -22.72
CA ASP A 11 20.29 15.06 -22.94
C ASP A 11 20.07 14.21 -21.66
N ASN A 12 21.13 14.07 -20.84
CA ASN A 12 21.02 13.42 -19.53
C ASN A 12 20.25 14.25 -18.51
N GLU A 13 20.45 15.57 -18.47
CA GLU A 13 19.63 16.50 -17.67
C GLU A 13 18.16 16.49 -18.13
N LEU A 14 17.90 16.37 -19.44
CA LEU A 14 16.54 16.24 -19.96
C LEU A 14 15.86 14.92 -19.53
N LYS A 15 16.60 13.80 -19.51
CA LYS A 15 16.08 12.51 -19.04
C LYS A 15 15.81 12.49 -17.54
N THR A 16 16.68 13.10 -16.72
CA THR A 16 16.42 13.22 -15.27
C THR A 16 15.22 14.13 -15.02
N LEU A 17 15.12 15.27 -15.70
CA LEU A 17 13.95 16.15 -15.62
C LEU A 17 12.65 15.49 -16.08
N GLN A 18 12.70 14.63 -17.10
CA GLN A 18 11.53 13.83 -17.52
C GLN A 18 11.11 12.83 -16.45
N LYS A 19 12.07 12.16 -15.82
CA LYS A 19 11.80 11.20 -14.74
C LYS A 19 11.24 11.90 -13.48
N ASP A 20 11.80 13.05 -13.13
CA ASP A 20 11.31 13.88 -12.03
C ASP A 20 9.90 14.44 -12.31
N LYS A 21 9.61 14.78 -13.57
CA LYS A 21 8.26 15.18 -14.01
C LYS A 21 7.24 14.05 -13.87
N GLU A 22 7.61 12.80 -14.15
CA GLU A 22 6.73 11.64 -13.92
C GLU A 22 6.49 11.39 -12.44
N ILE A 23 7.53 11.45 -11.60
CA ILE A 23 7.42 11.31 -10.14
C ILE A 23 6.54 12.43 -9.54
N LEU A 24 6.69 13.66 -10.04
CA LEU A 24 5.86 14.79 -9.61
C LEU A 24 4.39 14.62 -10.02
N LYS A 25 4.12 14.08 -11.22
CA LYS A 25 2.75 13.73 -11.66
C LYS A 25 2.11 12.68 -10.75
N GLU A 26 2.83 11.61 -10.44
CA GLU A 26 2.35 10.55 -9.55
C GLU A 26 2.08 11.07 -8.13
N ARG A 27 2.95 11.95 -7.62
CA ARG A 27 2.70 12.65 -6.34
C ARG A 27 1.48 13.57 -6.40
N GLN A 28 1.27 14.28 -7.51
CA GLN A 28 0.10 15.14 -7.70
C GLN A 28 -1.20 14.32 -7.71
N GLU A 29 -1.23 13.18 -8.39
CA GLU A 29 -2.37 12.27 -8.39
C GLU A 29 -2.64 11.68 -7.00
N ASN A 30 -1.60 11.29 -6.27
CA ASN A 30 -1.76 10.77 -4.91
C ASN A 30 -2.29 11.83 -3.93
N VAL A 31 -1.86 13.09 -4.06
CA VAL A 31 -2.40 14.21 -3.27
C VAL A 31 -3.84 14.51 -3.67
N ALA A 32 -4.19 14.43 -4.95
CA ALA A 32 -5.57 14.60 -5.42
C ALA A 32 -6.50 13.52 -4.85
N LYS A 33 -6.10 12.25 -4.90
CA LYS A 33 -6.85 11.13 -4.29
C LYS A 33 -7.02 11.31 -2.77
N ALA A 34 -5.96 11.70 -2.07
CA ALA A 34 -6.04 11.97 -0.63
C ALA A 34 -7.01 13.12 -0.31
N LYS A 35 -7.04 14.18 -1.14
CA LYS A 35 -7.95 15.32 -0.98
C LYS A 35 -9.41 14.93 -1.21
N GLU A 36 -9.70 14.08 -2.19
CA GLU A 36 -11.04 13.51 -2.40
C GLU A 36 -11.47 12.65 -1.21
N ASP A 37 -10.58 11.79 -0.70
CA ASP A 37 -10.88 10.95 0.47
C ASP A 37 -11.15 11.79 1.74
N PHE A 38 -10.40 12.87 1.96
CA PHE A 38 -10.68 13.80 3.06
C PHE A 38 -12.02 14.52 2.89
N LYS A 39 -12.38 14.89 1.65
CA LYS A 39 -13.67 15.52 1.36
C LYS A 39 -14.83 14.56 1.64
N ARG A 40 -14.73 13.32 1.17
CA ARG A 40 -15.71 12.25 1.41
C ARG A 40 -15.90 11.99 2.91
N ARG A 41 -14.81 11.81 3.67
CA ARG A 41 -14.88 11.65 5.13
C ARG A 41 -15.53 12.87 5.81
N GLY A 42 -15.24 14.08 5.34
CA GLY A 42 -15.86 15.30 5.86
C GLY A 42 -17.38 15.34 5.65
N GLU A 43 -17.87 14.83 4.52
CA GLU A 43 -19.30 14.70 4.23
C GLU A 43 -19.97 13.62 5.12
N GLU A 44 -19.31 12.47 5.31
CA GLU A 44 -19.77 11.41 6.23
C GLU A 44 -19.90 11.90 7.67
N TYR A 45 -18.93 12.69 8.16
CA TYR A 45 -18.99 13.26 9.51
C TYR A 45 -20.12 14.29 9.66
N ARG A 46 -20.37 15.12 8.63
CA ARG A 46 -21.49 16.08 8.65
C ARG A 46 -22.83 15.37 8.71
N GLU A 47 -23.00 14.28 7.98
CA GLU A 47 -24.25 13.51 7.99
C GLU A 47 -24.47 12.81 9.34
N LYS A 48 -23.41 12.27 9.97
CA LYS A 48 -23.50 11.72 11.33
C LYS A 48 -23.91 12.79 12.36
N MET A 49 -23.33 13.99 12.28
CA MET A 49 -23.71 15.11 13.15
C MET A 49 -25.16 15.56 12.94
N ARG A 50 -25.67 15.51 11.70
CA ARG A 50 -27.07 15.83 11.38
C ARG A 50 -28.02 14.84 12.05
N LYS A 51 -27.76 13.54 11.94
CA LYS A 51 -28.56 12.48 12.58
C LYS A 51 -28.55 12.58 14.10
N GLU A 52 -27.41 12.93 14.70
CA GLU A 52 -27.32 13.09 16.15
C GLU A 52 -28.13 14.30 16.64
N LYS A 53 -28.14 15.39 15.86
CA LYS A 53 -28.97 16.57 16.14
C LYS A 53 -30.46 16.26 16.06
N GLU A 54 -30.89 15.49 15.05
CA GLU A 54 -32.30 15.06 14.91
C GLU A 54 -32.77 14.27 16.14
N LYS A 55 -31.95 13.34 16.65
CA LYS A 55 -32.24 12.60 17.89
C LYS A 55 -32.31 13.51 19.11
N SER A 56 -31.41 14.49 19.21
CA SER A 56 -31.42 15.47 20.30
C SER A 56 -32.72 16.30 20.32
N ASP A 57 -33.17 16.74 19.14
CA ASP A 57 -34.42 17.47 18.98
C ASP A 57 -35.65 16.59 19.32
N GLU A 58 -35.60 15.30 19.01
CA GLU A 58 -36.64 14.33 19.37
C GLU A 58 -36.73 14.10 20.88
N ILE A 59 -35.59 13.92 21.57
CA ILE A 59 -35.51 13.84 23.03
C ILE A 59 -36.10 15.10 23.68
N LYS A 60 -35.85 16.27 23.11
CA LYS A 60 -36.42 17.54 23.59
C LYS A 60 -37.95 17.54 23.48
N ARG A 61 -38.51 17.07 22.37
CA ARG A 61 -39.98 16.95 22.19
C ARG A 61 -40.62 16.02 23.22
N TYR A 62 -40.00 14.88 23.51
CA TYR A 62 -40.50 13.97 24.55
C TYR A 62 -40.46 14.60 25.94
N ARG A 63 -39.42 15.37 26.24
CA ARG A 63 -39.28 16.09 27.52
C ARG A 63 -40.37 17.17 27.67
N ASP A 64 -40.66 17.92 26.62
CA ASP A 64 -41.74 18.91 26.61
C ASP A 64 -43.13 18.25 26.76
N HIS A 65 -43.33 17.08 26.13
CA HIS A 65 -44.56 16.31 26.27
C HIS A 65 -44.77 15.78 27.69
N ALA A 66 -43.73 15.20 28.31
CA ALA A 66 -43.76 14.75 29.69
C ALA A 66 -44.11 15.88 30.67
N THR A 67 -43.61 17.09 30.41
CA THR A 67 -43.88 18.29 31.22
C THR A 67 -45.36 18.70 31.11
N LYS A 68 -45.94 18.70 29.91
CA LYS A 68 -47.38 18.96 29.69
C LYS A 68 -48.28 17.91 30.33
N CYS A 69 -47.89 16.63 30.27
CA CYS A 69 -48.62 15.56 30.97
C CYS A 69 -48.61 15.78 32.49
N LYS A 70 -47.47 16.18 33.06
CA LYS A 70 -47.34 16.51 34.48
C LYS A 70 -48.23 17.68 34.90
N GLU A 71 -48.34 18.72 34.06
CA GLU A 71 -49.23 19.87 34.28
C GLU A 71 -50.72 19.46 34.23
N LYS A 72 -51.12 18.62 33.26
CA LYS A 72 -52.49 18.07 33.20
C LYS A 72 -52.82 17.21 34.41
N LEU A 73 -51.86 16.40 34.89
CA LEU A 73 -52.03 15.58 36.08
C LEU A 73 -52.25 16.45 37.33
N SER A 74 -51.57 17.59 37.43
CA SER A 74 -51.78 18.59 38.48
C SER A 74 -53.12 19.32 38.38
N GLN A 75 -53.71 19.43 37.18
CA GLN A 75 -55.05 19.99 36.99
C GLN A 75 -56.14 18.97 37.36
N TYR A 76 -55.97 17.70 36.98
CA TYR A 76 -56.90 16.64 37.35
C TYR A 76 -56.96 16.39 38.86
N SER A 77 -55.87 16.67 39.61
CA SER A 77 -55.90 16.59 41.08
C SER A 77 -56.78 17.65 41.76
N LYS A 78 -57.28 18.67 41.03
CA LYS A 78 -58.10 19.76 41.58
C LYS A 78 -59.61 19.58 41.41
N GLU A 79 -60.08 18.66 40.56
CA GLU A 79 -61.50 18.42 40.32
C GLU A 79 -61.88 17.00 40.78
N LYS A 80 -62.70 16.90 41.84
CA LYS A 80 -63.22 15.62 42.38
C LYS A 80 -64.55 15.26 41.72
N PRO A 81 -64.76 13.99 41.35
CA PRO A 81 -65.64 13.15 42.18
C PRO A 81 -65.14 11.70 42.41
N ASN A 82 -65.56 11.13 43.54
CA ASN A 82 -65.47 9.73 44.00
C ASN A 82 -64.09 9.18 44.46
N LEU A 83 -63.84 9.20 45.78
CA LEU A 83 -62.55 8.98 46.44
C LEU A 83 -61.96 7.57 46.28
N GLU A 84 -62.75 6.51 46.31
CA GLU A 84 -62.23 5.13 46.23
C GLU A 84 -61.96 4.68 44.80
N ALA A 85 -62.86 5.04 43.86
CA ALA A 85 -62.64 4.77 42.43
C ALA A 85 -61.48 5.60 41.86
N ALA A 86 -61.33 6.86 42.30
CA ALA A 86 -60.20 7.71 41.89
C ALA A 86 -58.86 7.25 42.47
N GLN A 87 -58.83 6.75 43.72
CA GLN A 87 -57.60 6.20 44.31
C GLN A 87 -57.18 4.89 43.62
N ALA A 88 -58.14 4.01 43.30
CA ALA A 88 -57.87 2.78 42.56
C ALA A 88 -57.35 3.08 41.14
N ALA A 89 -58.01 3.99 40.41
CA ALA A 89 -57.59 4.42 39.08
C ALA A 89 -56.21 5.13 39.11
N TYR A 90 -55.94 5.92 40.15
CA TYR A 90 -54.63 6.56 40.35
C TYR A 90 -53.53 5.53 40.60
N ASN A 91 -53.77 4.55 41.47
CA ASN A 91 -52.79 3.50 41.78
C ASN A 91 -52.55 2.60 40.56
N GLU A 92 -53.60 2.25 39.82
CA GLU A 92 -53.48 1.48 38.58
C GLU A 92 -52.69 2.24 37.52
N ALA A 93 -53.01 3.53 37.30
CA ALA A 93 -52.26 4.38 36.39
C ALA A 93 -50.80 4.57 36.84
N SER A 94 -50.56 4.76 38.13
CA SER A 94 -49.22 4.91 38.72
C SER A 94 -48.39 3.64 38.54
N ASN A 95 -48.97 2.47 38.81
CA ASN A 95 -48.29 1.18 38.63
C ASN A 95 -47.98 0.91 37.16
N LYS A 96 -48.91 1.23 36.26
CA LYS A 96 -48.72 1.08 34.82
C LYS A 96 -47.63 2.00 34.27
N ILE A 97 -47.54 3.22 34.78
CA ILE A 97 -46.45 4.16 34.48
C ILE A 97 -45.12 3.61 35.00
N LEU A 98 -45.09 3.06 36.22
CA LEU A 98 -43.91 2.44 36.81
C LEU A 98 -43.43 1.22 36.01
N GLU A 99 -44.33 0.32 35.62
CA GLU A 99 -44.00 -0.84 34.77
C GLU A 99 -43.44 -0.41 33.42
N THR A 100 -44.04 0.61 32.79
CA THR A 100 -43.55 1.14 31.52
C THR A 100 -42.17 1.75 31.69
N ALA A 101 -41.94 2.54 32.75
CA ALA A 101 -40.66 3.14 33.05
C ALA A 101 -39.57 2.09 33.35
N ILE A 102 -39.90 1.04 34.10
CA ILE A 102 -38.98 -0.08 34.37
C ILE A 102 -38.60 -0.77 33.06
N GLY A 103 -39.57 -1.13 32.22
CA GLY A 103 -39.30 -1.76 30.93
C GLY A 103 -38.49 -0.89 29.98
N ASP A 104 -38.65 0.44 30.03
CA ASP A 104 -37.81 1.36 29.26
C ASP A 104 -36.38 1.46 29.84
N PHE A 105 -36.21 1.42 31.15
CA PHE A 105 -34.88 1.35 31.78
C PHE A 105 -34.15 0.03 31.46
N GLU A 106 -34.85 -1.10 31.46
CA GLU A 106 -34.27 -2.40 31.08
C GLU A 106 -33.75 -2.37 29.64
N LYS A 107 -34.52 -1.83 28.69
CA LYS A 107 -34.07 -1.65 27.29
C LYS A 107 -32.84 -0.75 27.18
N ILE A 108 -32.74 0.29 28.01
CA ILE A 108 -31.56 1.17 28.03
C ILE A 108 -30.33 0.38 28.53
N VAL A 109 -30.47 -0.39 29.61
CA VAL A 109 -29.38 -1.21 30.14
C VAL A 109 -28.92 -2.25 29.12
N ASP A 110 -29.84 -2.99 28.51
CA ASP A 110 -29.52 -3.96 27.44
C ASP A 110 -28.79 -3.29 26.26
N SER A 111 -29.26 -2.10 25.85
CA SER A 111 -28.59 -1.33 24.79
C SER A 111 -27.18 -0.91 25.20
N MET A 112 -26.93 -0.58 26.47
CA MET A 112 -25.61 -0.19 26.95
C MET A 112 -24.67 -1.39 27.06
N GLU A 113 -25.16 -2.55 27.52
CA GLU A 113 -24.36 -3.78 27.56
C GLU A 113 -23.96 -4.25 26.17
N ASN A 114 -24.89 -4.22 25.21
CA ASN A 114 -24.61 -4.55 23.80
C ASN A 114 -23.60 -3.61 23.13
N GLN A 115 -23.41 -2.39 23.63
CA GLN A 115 -22.42 -1.44 23.11
C GLN A 115 -21.03 -1.57 23.74
N ARG A 116 -20.90 -2.30 24.86
CA ARG A 116 -19.64 -2.44 25.59
C ARG A 116 -18.56 -3.14 24.77
N ASP A 117 -18.90 -4.25 24.11
CA ASP A 117 -17.94 -5.06 23.35
C ASP A 117 -17.43 -4.37 22.07
N PRO A 118 -18.29 -3.71 21.25
CA PRO A 118 -17.82 -2.90 20.13
C PRO A 118 -16.89 -1.77 20.57
N ILE A 119 -17.19 -1.07 21.67
CA ILE A 119 -16.35 0.02 22.19
C ILE A 119 -14.97 -0.50 22.61
N ASN A 120 -14.93 -1.61 23.34
CA ASN A 120 -13.67 -2.26 23.74
C ASN A 120 -12.86 -2.72 22.51
N THR A 121 -13.53 -3.30 21.51
CA THR A 121 -12.89 -3.74 20.27
C THR A 121 -12.29 -2.55 19.50
N ILE A 122 -13.02 -1.43 19.41
CA ILE A 122 -12.52 -0.20 18.79
C ILE A 122 -11.30 0.33 19.56
N ALA A 123 -11.34 0.34 20.89
CA ALA A 123 -10.23 0.80 21.71
C ALA A 123 -8.95 -0.04 21.48
N ILE A 124 -9.07 -1.37 21.46
CA ILE A 124 -7.95 -2.28 21.19
C ILE A 124 -7.38 -2.04 19.78
N ASN A 125 -8.25 -1.95 18.76
CA ASN A 125 -7.82 -1.73 17.38
C ASN A 125 -7.14 -0.36 17.18
N CYS A 126 -7.59 0.68 17.89
CA CYS A 126 -6.96 1.99 17.89
C CYS A 126 -5.53 1.92 18.45
N ASP A 127 -5.33 1.21 19.56
CA ASP A 127 -4.01 1.03 20.16
C ASP A 127 -3.06 0.26 19.23
N GLU A 128 -3.54 -0.84 18.62
CA GLU A 128 -2.78 -1.59 17.61
C GLU A 128 -2.41 -0.72 16.41
N HIS A 129 -3.33 0.10 15.90
CA HIS A 129 -3.07 1.00 14.78
C HIS A 129 -1.98 2.03 15.11
N VAL A 130 -2.01 2.62 16.32
CA VAL A 130 -0.96 3.54 16.78
C VAL A 130 0.39 2.83 16.85
N ARG A 131 0.43 1.60 17.38
CA ARG A 131 1.65 0.79 17.48
C ARG A 131 2.23 0.44 16.10
N LEU A 132 1.38 -0.01 15.16
CA LEU A 132 1.78 -0.34 13.79
C LEU A 132 2.31 0.88 13.04
N LYS A 133 1.66 2.05 13.20
CA LYS A 133 2.12 3.31 12.60
C LYS A 133 3.49 3.73 13.12
N SER A 134 3.75 3.54 14.41
CA SER A 134 5.07 3.78 15.00
C SER A 134 6.14 2.85 14.41
N ARG A 135 5.84 1.54 14.30
CA ARG A 135 6.77 0.55 13.72
C ARG A 135 7.06 0.83 12.25
N LEU A 136 6.05 1.25 11.47
CA LEU A 136 6.25 1.64 10.07
C LEU A 136 7.22 2.82 9.94
N LYS A 137 7.16 3.80 10.85
CA LYS A 137 8.09 4.94 10.86
C LYS A 137 9.53 4.50 11.14
N GLN A 138 9.72 3.56 12.08
CA GLN A 138 11.04 2.99 12.37
C GLN A 138 11.60 2.23 11.17
N LEU A 139 10.81 1.35 10.56
CA LEU A 139 11.24 0.56 9.39
C LEU A 139 11.63 1.45 8.20
N LYS A 140 10.93 2.58 8.00
CA LYS A 140 11.32 3.56 6.98
C LYS A 140 12.68 4.19 7.28
N ALA A 141 12.92 4.60 8.53
CA ALA A 141 14.20 5.16 8.92
C ALA A 141 15.34 4.14 8.81
N GLU A 142 15.10 2.88 9.18
CA GLU A 142 16.05 1.78 9.00
C GLU A 142 16.38 1.57 7.51
N LYS A 143 15.36 1.55 6.65
CA LYS A 143 15.54 1.43 5.19
C LYS A 143 16.36 2.59 4.64
N ASP A 144 16.01 3.83 4.97
CA ASP A 144 16.72 5.02 4.48
C ASP A 144 18.20 5.00 4.92
N PHE A 145 18.49 4.48 6.12
CA PHE A 145 19.85 4.27 6.60
C PHE A 145 20.60 3.20 5.79
N PHE A 146 19.97 2.04 5.52
CA PHE A 146 20.58 1.00 4.68
C PHE A 146 20.82 1.46 3.24
N ASP A 147 19.88 2.23 2.66
CA ASP A 147 20.03 2.78 1.31
C ASP A 147 21.24 3.74 1.24
N GLN A 148 21.48 4.54 2.29
CA GLN A 148 22.68 5.38 2.39
C GLN A 148 23.97 4.56 2.46
N ILE A 149 24.01 3.51 3.28
CA ILE A 149 25.19 2.62 3.36
C ILE A 149 25.45 1.96 2.01
N HIS A 150 24.40 1.45 1.37
CA HIS A 150 24.53 0.78 0.07
C HIS A 150 25.10 1.72 -0.99
N GLN A 151 24.61 2.96 -1.04
CA GLN A 151 25.11 3.97 -1.98
C GLN A 151 26.57 4.33 -1.72
N ALA A 152 26.96 4.55 -0.45
CA ALA A 152 28.35 4.84 -0.09
C ALA A 152 29.31 3.69 -0.46
N ASN A 153 28.92 2.45 -0.18
CA ASN A 153 29.72 1.27 -0.53
C ASN A 153 29.85 1.09 -2.04
N LYS A 154 28.79 1.40 -2.80
CA LYS A 154 28.81 1.36 -4.26
C LYS A 154 29.78 2.38 -4.84
N GLU A 155 29.80 3.60 -4.30
CA GLU A 155 30.73 4.66 -4.69
C GLU A 155 32.19 4.27 -4.39
N ASP A 156 32.47 3.76 -3.18
CA ASP A 156 33.80 3.25 -2.80
C ASP A 156 34.27 2.11 -3.72
N PHE A 157 33.36 1.18 -4.05
CA PHE A 157 33.67 0.09 -4.97
C PHE A 157 33.99 0.58 -6.39
N GLN A 158 33.23 1.54 -6.91
CA GLN A 158 33.50 2.15 -8.22
C GLN A 158 34.84 2.89 -8.24
N GLN A 159 35.17 3.59 -7.16
CA GLN A 159 36.46 4.26 -7.01
C GLN A 159 37.62 3.26 -7.04
N LYS A 160 37.51 2.16 -6.27
CA LYS A 160 38.51 1.09 -6.25
C LYS A 160 38.67 0.40 -7.61
N LEU A 161 37.57 0.18 -8.34
CA LEU A 161 37.63 -0.35 -9.70
C LEU A 161 38.40 0.57 -10.65
N LYS A 162 38.16 1.89 -10.57
CA LYS A 162 38.87 2.87 -11.39
C LYS A 162 40.38 2.84 -11.10
N SER A 163 40.76 2.89 -9.82
CA SER A 163 42.17 2.80 -9.41
C SER A 163 42.84 1.50 -9.88
N ARG A 164 42.11 0.38 -9.88
CA ARG A 164 42.61 -0.90 -10.41
C ARG A 164 42.85 -0.85 -11.93
N VAL A 165 41.96 -0.21 -12.69
CA VAL A 165 42.14 -0.05 -14.14
C VAL A 165 43.36 0.83 -14.44
N GLU A 166 43.47 1.98 -13.77
CA GLU A 166 44.62 2.88 -13.91
C GLU A 166 45.94 2.16 -13.58
N ALA A 167 45.99 1.39 -12.50
CA ALA A 167 47.16 0.59 -12.14
C ALA A 167 47.49 -0.48 -13.20
N LYS A 168 46.49 -1.09 -13.83
CA LYS A 168 46.69 -2.09 -14.89
C LYS A 168 47.24 -1.44 -16.17
N GLU A 169 46.71 -0.29 -16.56
CA GLU A 169 47.19 0.48 -17.71
C GLU A 169 48.64 0.92 -17.51
N GLU A 170 48.99 1.39 -16.31
CA GLU A 170 50.37 1.76 -15.96
C GLU A 170 51.33 0.55 -16.06
N VAL A 171 50.90 -0.63 -15.61
CA VAL A 171 51.69 -1.86 -15.74
C VAL A 171 51.88 -2.26 -17.20
N GLU A 172 50.84 -2.22 -18.03
CA GLU A 172 50.96 -2.54 -19.46
C GLU A 172 51.83 -1.52 -20.21
N TYR A 173 51.70 -0.24 -19.87
CA TYR A 173 52.59 0.80 -20.39
C TYR A 173 54.05 0.48 -20.05
N ARG A 174 54.37 0.19 -18.78
CA ARG A 174 55.73 -0.17 -18.36
C ARG A 174 56.25 -1.44 -19.03
N LYS A 175 55.41 -2.47 -19.20
CA LYS A 175 55.78 -3.68 -19.96
C LYS A 175 56.14 -3.36 -21.41
N SER A 176 55.37 -2.47 -22.06
CA SER A 176 55.62 -2.07 -23.45
C SER A 176 56.97 -1.35 -23.58
N VAL A 177 57.28 -0.45 -22.65
CA VAL A 177 58.57 0.25 -22.58
C VAL A 177 59.70 -0.75 -22.37
N PHE A 178 59.55 -1.68 -21.42
CA PHE A 178 60.56 -2.71 -21.16
C PHE A 178 60.81 -3.61 -22.38
N LYS A 179 59.74 -4.00 -23.10
CA LYS A 179 59.86 -4.80 -24.32
C LYS A 179 60.62 -4.07 -25.42
N GLN A 180 60.34 -2.78 -25.63
CA GLN A 180 61.07 -1.96 -26.60
C GLN A 180 62.56 -1.82 -26.23
N VAL A 181 62.86 -1.69 -24.94
CA VAL A 181 64.25 -1.66 -24.43
C VAL A 181 64.94 -3.01 -24.62
N ALA A 182 64.23 -4.12 -24.37
CA ALA A 182 64.76 -5.48 -24.55
C ALA A 182 64.98 -5.85 -26.03
N GLU A 183 64.14 -5.37 -26.95
CA GLU A 183 64.33 -5.52 -28.40
C GLU A 183 65.52 -4.70 -28.92
N CYS A 184 65.93 -3.65 -28.20
CA CYS A 184 67.16 -2.89 -28.47
C CYS A 184 68.41 -3.47 -27.80
N SER A 185 68.30 -4.57 -27.04
CA SER A 185 69.45 -5.26 -26.46
C SER A 185 69.95 -6.35 -27.41
N PRO A 186 71.24 -6.38 -27.78
CA PRO A 186 71.75 -7.39 -28.70
C PRO A 186 71.63 -8.79 -28.08
N PRO A 187 71.17 -9.82 -28.82
CA PRO A 187 71.41 -11.19 -28.43
C PRO A 187 72.93 -11.37 -28.40
N GLY A 188 73.45 -11.80 -27.25
CA GLY A 188 74.88 -11.72 -26.97
C GLY A 188 75.76 -12.26 -28.09
N SER A 189 76.58 -11.38 -28.68
CA SER A 189 77.93 -11.64 -29.20
C SER A 189 78.43 -10.46 -30.04
N GLY A 190 79.45 -9.75 -29.54
CA GLY A 190 80.58 -9.27 -30.35
C GLY A 190 80.40 -8.20 -31.45
N GLY A 191 79.33 -7.40 -31.47
CA GLY A 191 79.18 -6.29 -32.43
C GLY A 191 79.38 -4.91 -31.80
N GLU A 192 80.10 -4.01 -32.47
CA GLU A 192 80.37 -2.64 -32.02
C GLU A 192 79.08 -1.89 -31.63
N VAL A 193 79.07 -1.31 -30.43
CA VAL A 193 77.94 -0.58 -29.85
C VAL A 193 77.71 0.71 -30.62
N THR A 194 76.55 0.83 -31.27
CA THR A 194 76.13 2.02 -32.01
C THR A 194 75.93 3.23 -31.08
N ASN A 195 76.21 4.45 -31.57
CA ASN A 195 76.10 5.71 -30.78
C ASN A 195 74.66 5.98 -30.26
N ASP A 196 73.64 5.41 -30.90
CA ASP A 196 72.25 5.49 -30.44
C ASP A 196 71.97 4.61 -29.21
N ASP A 197 72.70 3.50 -29.04
CA ASP A 197 72.52 2.62 -27.87
C ASP A 197 73.16 3.23 -26.63
N LYS A 198 74.26 3.97 -26.78
CA LYS A 198 74.86 4.76 -25.69
C LYS A 198 73.90 5.85 -25.21
N ARG A 199 73.22 6.56 -26.12
CA ARG A 199 72.22 7.58 -25.77
C ARG A 199 70.99 7.00 -25.08
N LYS A 200 70.52 5.82 -25.51
CA LYS A 200 69.40 5.12 -24.87
C LYS A 200 69.78 4.63 -23.47
N PHE A 201 70.99 4.11 -23.30
CA PHE A 201 71.50 3.65 -22.02
C PHE A 201 71.66 4.81 -21.01
N GLU A 202 72.18 5.96 -21.45
CA GLU A 202 72.25 7.17 -20.61
C GLU A 202 70.87 7.67 -20.16
N LYS A 203 69.85 7.56 -21.02
CA LYS A 203 68.48 7.94 -20.65
C LYS A 203 67.88 7.00 -19.60
N ILE A 204 68.13 5.69 -19.73
CA ILE A 204 67.66 4.68 -18.76
C ILE A 204 68.37 4.87 -17.41
N LEU A 205 69.68 5.14 -17.41
CA LEU A 205 70.43 5.46 -16.19
C LEU A 205 69.84 6.69 -15.47
N LYS A 206 69.50 7.73 -16.24
CA LYS A 206 68.90 8.94 -15.70
C LYS A 206 67.52 8.67 -15.07
N GLU A 207 66.70 7.82 -15.69
CA GLU A 207 65.40 7.42 -15.14
C GLU A 207 65.51 6.52 -13.90
N PHE A 208 66.58 5.71 -13.79
CA PHE A 208 66.87 4.91 -12.61
C PHE A 208 67.32 5.78 -11.42
N GLU A 209 68.18 6.76 -11.68
CA GLU A 209 68.62 7.74 -10.68
C GLU A 209 67.46 8.64 -10.21
N GLU A 210 66.61 9.13 -11.14
CA GLU A 210 65.44 9.95 -10.81
C GLU A 210 64.41 9.22 -9.93
N LYS A 211 64.29 7.90 -10.07
CA LYS A 211 63.34 7.07 -9.29
C LYS A 211 63.94 6.50 -8.01
N GLN A 212 65.19 6.84 -7.67
CA GLN A 212 65.93 6.33 -6.51
C GLN A 212 65.77 4.81 -6.35
N ILE A 213 65.89 4.10 -7.47
CA ILE A 213 65.86 2.64 -7.47
C ILE A 213 67.20 2.20 -6.87
N PRO A 214 67.22 1.41 -5.79
CA PRO A 214 68.47 1.00 -5.16
C PRO A 214 69.35 0.22 -6.14
N ASP A 215 70.65 0.48 -6.13
CA ASP A 215 71.62 -0.14 -7.06
C ASP A 215 72.08 -1.54 -6.61
N ASP A 216 71.46 -2.06 -5.55
CA ASP A 216 71.78 -3.33 -4.92
C ASP A 216 70.63 -4.34 -5.11
N LEU A 217 71.00 -5.56 -5.50
CA LEU A 217 70.06 -6.61 -5.91
C LEU A 217 69.14 -7.04 -4.75
N GLU A 218 69.70 -7.14 -3.54
CA GLU A 218 68.96 -7.56 -2.34
C GLU A 218 67.89 -6.53 -1.97
N SER A 219 68.21 -5.25 -2.13
CA SER A 219 67.30 -4.12 -1.90
C SER A 219 66.17 -4.02 -2.93
N ILE A 220 66.43 -4.41 -4.20
CA ILE A 220 65.41 -4.49 -5.26
C ILE A 220 64.46 -5.66 -4.98
N GLU A 221 64.97 -6.82 -4.60
CA GLU A 221 64.16 -7.99 -4.28
C GLU A 221 63.24 -7.75 -3.08
N LEU A 222 63.71 -7.02 -2.07
CA LEU A 222 62.90 -6.64 -0.90
C LEU A 222 61.71 -5.74 -1.30
N LYS A 223 61.94 -4.68 -2.10
CA LYS A 223 60.86 -3.81 -2.60
C LYS A 223 59.85 -4.56 -3.47
N ASN A 224 60.33 -5.50 -4.30
CA ASN A 224 59.45 -6.32 -5.14
C ASN A 224 58.60 -7.29 -4.29
N ALA A 225 59.18 -7.87 -3.23
CA ALA A 225 58.46 -8.71 -2.28
C ALA A 225 57.41 -7.92 -1.47
N GLU A 226 57.69 -6.67 -1.10
CA GLU A 226 56.74 -5.78 -0.42
C GLU A 226 55.57 -5.38 -1.32
N GLU A 227 55.81 -5.04 -2.58
CA GLU A 227 54.75 -4.71 -3.54
C GLU A 227 53.89 -5.93 -3.89
N ARG A 228 54.48 -7.13 -3.99
CA ARG A 228 53.73 -8.38 -4.12
C ARG A 228 52.86 -8.66 -2.88
N LYS A 229 53.37 -8.40 -1.68
CA LYS A 229 52.59 -8.50 -0.42
C LYS A 229 51.46 -7.48 -0.34
N LYS A 230 51.62 -6.28 -0.89
CA LYS A 230 50.53 -5.28 -0.99
C LYS A 230 49.45 -5.73 -1.98
N SER A 231 49.86 -6.25 -3.14
CA SER A 231 48.96 -6.84 -4.14
C SER A 231 48.18 -8.06 -3.61
N SER A 232 48.79 -8.87 -2.74
CA SER A 232 48.14 -10.07 -2.18
C SER A 232 47.21 -9.79 -0.99
N LYS A 233 47.17 -8.56 -0.45
CA LYS A 233 46.31 -8.22 0.70
C LYS A 233 44.83 -8.03 0.34
N ASP A 234 44.48 -7.91 -0.94
CA ASP A 234 43.11 -7.67 -1.42
C ASP A 234 42.39 -8.91 -1.99
N ARG A 235 42.98 -10.11 -1.88
CA ARG A 235 42.33 -11.36 -2.26
C ARG A 235 42.56 -12.44 -1.21
N GLN A 236 41.86 -12.35 -0.10
CA GLN A 236 41.50 -13.51 0.70
C GLN A 236 40.08 -13.94 0.29
N ASP A 237 39.96 -14.59 -0.87
CA ASP A 237 38.79 -15.44 -1.11
C ASP A 237 39.06 -16.78 -0.42
N GLY A 238 38.12 -17.25 0.41
CA GLY A 238 38.21 -18.55 1.10
C GLY A 238 38.57 -18.45 2.59
N THR A 239 38.35 -17.30 3.21
CA THR A 239 38.49 -17.14 4.66
C THR A 239 37.30 -17.76 5.40
N GLU A 240 37.48 -18.19 6.64
CA GLU A 240 36.40 -18.76 7.50
C GLU A 240 35.16 -17.84 7.57
N LYS A 241 35.38 -16.51 7.53
CA LYS A 241 34.31 -15.52 7.51
C LYS A 241 33.46 -15.55 6.23
N ASP A 242 34.06 -15.83 5.07
CA ASP A 242 33.32 -15.91 3.80
C ASP A 242 32.47 -17.19 3.76
N ALA A 243 32.99 -18.28 4.35
CA ALA A 243 32.25 -19.52 4.55
C ALA A 243 31.07 -19.33 5.52
N ASP A 244 31.28 -18.61 6.63
CA ASP A 244 30.24 -18.28 7.60
C ASP A 244 29.15 -17.37 7.00
N GLU A 245 29.54 -16.38 6.18
CA GLU A 245 28.61 -15.49 5.50
C GLU A 245 27.79 -16.25 4.45
N TYR A 246 28.43 -17.14 3.69
CA TYR A 246 27.75 -18.03 2.77
C TYR A 246 26.75 -18.96 3.48
N GLU A 247 27.12 -19.54 4.62
CA GLU A 247 26.22 -20.38 5.41
C GLU A 247 25.02 -19.58 5.96
N LYS A 248 25.24 -18.33 6.40
CA LYS A 248 24.17 -17.43 6.83
C LYS A 248 23.21 -17.11 5.68
N LEU A 249 23.73 -16.77 4.50
CA LEU A 249 22.92 -16.49 3.32
C LEU A 249 22.12 -17.71 2.86
N LEU A 250 22.68 -18.92 2.98
CA LEU A 250 21.95 -20.16 2.71
C LEU A 250 20.79 -20.37 3.68
N LYS A 251 21.02 -20.20 5.00
CA LYS A 251 19.96 -20.29 6.02
C LYS A 251 18.88 -19.24 5.81
N GLU A 252 19.28 -18.02 5.46
CA GLU A 252 18.35 -16.93 5.17
C GLU A 252 17.50 -17.25 3.93
N ARG A 253 18.12 -17.73 2.84
CA ARG A 253 17.41 -18.20 1.65
C ARG A 253 16.39 -19.28 2.00
N GLU A 254 16.79 -20.31 2.75
CA GLU A 254 15.88 -21.39 3.15
C GLU A 254 14.69 -20.86 3.97
N SER A 255 14.95 -19.93 4.89
CA SER A 255 13.90 -19.30 5.70
C SER A 255 12.93 -18.49 4.82
N LEU A 256 13.43 -17.74 3.85
CA LEU A 256 12.63 -16.95 2.92
C LEU A 256 11.79 -17.84 2.01
N VAL A 257 12.38 -18.90 1.46
CA VAL A 257 11.67 -19.89 0.62
C VAL A 257 10.54 -20.55 1.42
N LYS A 258 10.80 -20.92 2.68
CA LYS A 258 9.77 -21.48 3.57
C LYS A 258 8.64 -20.47 3.83
N ASN A 259 8.99 -19.20 4.10
CA ASN A 259 7.99 -18.15 4.35
C ASN A 259 7.12 -17.88 3.12
N ILE A 260 7.72 -17.84 1.92
CA ILE A 260 6.98 -17.68 0.65
C ILE A 260 6.03 -18.87 0.45
N ARG A 261 6.50 -20.10 0.69
CA ARG A 261 5.66 -21.29 0.57
C ARG A 261 4.46 -21.22 1.53
N LEU A 262 4.69 -20.91 2.81
CA LEU A 262 3.63 -20.80 3.81
C LEU A 262 2.63 -19.68 3.48
N ALA A 263 3.12 -18.53 2.99
CA ALA A 263 2.27 -17.43 2.56
C ALA A 263 1.41 -17.80 1.35
N THR A 264 1.98 -18.55 0.40
CA THR A 264 1.26 -19.04 -0.80
C THR A 264 0.18 -20.04 -0.40
N GLU A 265 0.51 -21.04 0.42
CA GLU A 265 -0.46 -22.02 0.94
C GLU A 265 -1.56 -21.36 1.77
N LYS A 266 -1.27 -20.27 2.48
CA LYS A 266 -2.28 -19.47 3.19
C LYS A 266 -3.18 -18.72 2.22
N ASN A 267 -2.62 -18.09 1.19
CA ASN A 267 -3.37 -17.36 0.17
C ASN A 267 -4.32 -18.30 -0.59
N ASP A 268 -3.84 -19.46 -1.01
CA ASP A 268 -4.66 -20.46 -1.71
C ASP A 268 -5.80 -20.98 -0.82
N ARG A 269 -5.53 -21.20 0.48
CA ARG A 269 -6.58 -21.55 1.45
C ARG A 269 -7.66 -20.46 1.54
N TRP A 270 -7.26 -19.19 1.61
CA TRP A 270 -8.23 -18.08 1.67
C TRP A 270 -9.02 -17.93 0.36
N LYS A 271 -8.38 -18.09 -0.80
CA LYS A 271 -9.05 -18.09 -2.10
C LYS A 271 -10.09 -19.20 -2.20
N ASN A 272 -9.72 -20.43 -1.83
CA ASN A 272 -10.66 -21.55 -1.83
C ASN A 272 -11.83 -21.31 -0.88
N LYS A 273 -11.56 -20.77 0.32
CA LYS A 273 -12.64 -20.42 1.25
C LYS A 273 -13.56 -19.36 0.66
N MET A 274 -13.00 -18.29 0.09
CA MET A 274 -13.77 -17.22 -0.53
C MET A 274 -14.61 -17.73 -1.70
N ASP A 275 -14.09 -18.64 -2.50
CA ASP A 275 -14.83 -19.28 -3.59
C ASP A 275 -16.00 -20.14 -3.08
N THR A 276 -15.79 -20.92 -2.01
CA THR A 276 -16.86 -21.74 -1.40
C THR A 276 -17.98 -20.87 -0.81
N GLU A 277 -17.62 -19.83 -0.05
CA GLU A 277 -18.60 -18.92 0.55
C GLU A 277 -19.38 -18.15 -0.53
N LEU A 278 -18.68 -17.70 -1.58
CA LEU A 278 -19.30 -17.01 -2.71
C LEU A 278 -20.28 -17.93 -3.46
N ALA A 279 -19.89 -19.19 -3.71
CA ALA A 279 -20.76 -20.17 -4.36
C ALA A 279 -22.03 -20.44 -3.52
N SER A 280 -21.88 -20.63 -2.21
CA SER A 280 -23.01 -20.83 -1.28
C SER A 280 -23.95 -19.63 -1.24
N TRP A 281 -23.39 -18.41 -1.24
CA TRP A 281 -24.18 -17.18 -1.30
C TRP A 281 -24.96 -17.06 -2.61
N LEU A 282 -24.31 -17.32 -3.75
CA LEU A 282 -24.94 -17.26 -5.08
C LEU A 282 -26.02 -18.32 -5.28
N GLU A 283 -25.80 -19.53 -4.76
CA GLU A 283 -26.77 -20.63 -4.79
C GLU A 283 -28.06 -20.29 -4.04
N GLN A 284 -27.98 -19.50 -2.97
CA GLN A 284 -29.15 -19.01 -2.23
C GLN A 284 -29.78 -17.79 -2.88
N LEU A 285 -28.97 -16.90 -3.47
CA LEU A 285 -29.42 -15.63 -4.01
C LEU A 285 -30.16 -15.79 -5.35
N ARG A 286 -29.67 -16.64 -6.26
CA ARG A 286 -30.27 -16.84 -7.59
C ARG A 286 -31.73 -17.29 -7.52
N PRO A 287 -32.10 -18.34 -6.76
CA PRO A 287 -33.51 -18.77 -6.65
C PRO A 287 -34.42 -17.70 -6.04
N MET A 288 -33.90 -16.90 -5.11
CA MET A 288 -34.65 -15.80 -4.51
C MET A 288 -34.99 -14.74 -5.56
N ILE A 289 -34.01 -14.35 -6.39
CA ILE A 289 -34.22 -13.37 -7.45
C ILE A 289 -35.13 -13.95 -8.54
N ASP A 290 -34.98 -15.22 -8.90
CA ASP A 290 -35.88 -15.89 -9.86
C ASP A 290 -37.33 -15.88 -9.37
N SER A 291 -37.56 -16.13 -8.07
CA SER A 291 -38.91 -16.05 -7.49
C SER A 291 -39.48 -14.62 -7.49
N ILE A 292 -38.64 -13.61 -7.23
CA ILE A 292 -39.03 -12.20 -7.36
C ILE A 292 -39.38 -11.89 -8.81
N ASN A 293 -38.55 -12.32 -9.76
CA ASN A 293 -38.75 -12.10 -11.18
C ASN A 293 -40.07 -12.73 -11.67
N GLU A 294 -40.38 -13.96 -11.24
CA GLU A 294 -41.63 -14.64 -11.60
C GLU A 294 -42.86 -13.84 -11.14
N LYS A 295 -42.89 -13.44 -9.87
CA LYS A 295 -44.01 -12.65 -9.31
C LYS A 295 -44.11 -11.27 -9.95
N PHE A 296 -42.97 -10.60 -10.14
CA PHE A 296 -42.91 -9.29 -10.77
C PHE A 296 -43.43 -9.33 -12.21
N SER A 297 -43.00 -10.34 -12.98
CA SER A 297 -43.46 -10.58 -14.35
C SER A 297 -44.96 -10.82 -14.41
N GLN A 298 -45.50 -11.64 -13.49
CA GLN A 298 -46.95 -11.90 -13.39
C GLN A 298 -47.74 -10.62 -13.06
N PHE A 299 -47.29 -9.84 -12.08
CA PHE A 299 -47.96 -8.59 -11.73
C PHE A 299 -47.93 -7.58 -12.88
N PHE A 300 -46.80 -7.43 -13.56
CA PHE A 300 -46.70 -6.56 -14.74
C PHE A 300 -47.60 -7.01 -15.89
N ALA A 301 -47.73 -8.32 -16.10
CA ALA A 301 -48.60 -8.87 -17.13
C ALA A 301 -50.08 -8.56 -16.88
N THR A 302 -50.54 -8.50 -15.62
CA THR A 302 -51.93 -8.10 -15.31
C THR A 302 -52.25 -6.66 -15.70
N LEU A 303 -51.23 -5.79 -15.77
CA LEU A 303 -51.34 -4.42 -16.26
C LEU A 303 -51.19 -4.30 -17.80
N GLY A 304 -51.11 -5.43 -18.51
CA GLY A 304 -50.85 -5.46 -19.96
C GLY A 304 -49.44 -5.00 -20.35
N CYS A 305 -48.51 -5.00 -19.38
CA CYS A 305 -47.12 -4.58 -19.55
C CYS A 305 -46.17 -5.79 -19.41
N VAL A 306 -44.88 -5.62 -19.72
CA VAL A 306 -43.85 -6.65 -19.50
C VAL A 306 -42.82 -6.10 -18.53
N GLY A 307 -42.57 -6.83 -17.46
CA GLY A 307 -41.53 -6.54 -16.47
C GLY A 307 -40.67 -7.77 -16.24
N GLU A 308 -39.38 -7.59 -16.04
CA GLU A 308 -38.41 -8.64 -15.75
C GLU A 308 -37.38 -8.12 -14.75
N VAL A 309 -37.05 -8.91 -13.74
CA VAL A 309 -35.97 -8.64 -12.78
C VAL A 309 -34.81 -9.58 -13.10
N ARG A 310 -33.63 -9.02 -13.35
CA ARG A 310 -32.41 -9.77 -13.65
C ARG A 310 -31.39 -9.61 -12.53
N PHE A 311 -30.70 -10.69 -12.23
CA PHE A 311 -29.48 -10.64 -11.43
C PHE A 311 -28.31 -10.18 -12.29
N ASP A 312 -27.56 -9.18 -11.83
CA ASP A 312 -26.41 -8.61 -12.52
C ASP A 312 -25.13 -9.13 -11.87
N GLU A 313 -24.43 -10.03 -12.57
CA GLU A 313 -23.17 -10.62 -12.12
C GLU A 313 -21.98 -9.90 -12.78
N PRO A 314 -21.00 -9.43 -12.00
CA PRO A 314 -19.81 -8.77 -12.53
C PRO A 314 -18.85 -9.77 -13.19
N GLU A 315 -18.00 -9.26 -14.09
CA GLU A 315 -16.96 -10.06 -14.75
C GLU A 315 -15.94 -10.61 -13.74
N ASN A 316 -15.59 -9.81 -12.73
CA ASN A 316 -14.80 -10.27 -11.60
C ASN A 316 -15.70 -10.76 -10.46
N LYS A 317 -15.79 -12.08 -10.28
CA LYS A 317 -16.58 -12.71 -9.22
C LYS A 317 -16.27 -12.21 -7.80
N TYR A 318 -15.08 -11.65 -7.58
CA TYR A 318 -14.66 -11.11 -6.28
C TYR A 318 -15.07 -9.66 -6.02
N SER A 319 -15.60 -8.96 -7.02
CA SER A 319 -16.15 -7.62 -6.88
C SER A 319 -17.55 -7.68 -6.27
N ILE A 320 -17.67 -8.04 -4.98
CA ILE A 320 -18.96 -8.25 -4.31
C ILE A 320 -19.88 -7.02 -4.39
N SER A 321 -19.31 -5.81 -4.39
CA SER A 321 -20.05 -4.55 -4.52
C SER A 321 -20.64 -4.27 -5.90
N GLU A 322 -20.19 -5.00 -6.93
CA GLU A 322 -20.67 -4.84 -8.30
C GLU A 322 -21.83 -5.79 -8.64
N TYR A 323 -22.13 -6.78 -7.77
CA TYR A 323 -23.34 -7.57 -7.93
C TYR A 323 -24.57 -6.69 -7.69
N GLY A 324 -25.56 -6.82 -8.58
CA GLY A 324 -26.72 -5.95 -8.58
C GLY A 324 -27.99 -6.63 -9.03
N ILE A 325 -29.09 -5.86 -8.98
CA ILE A 325 -30.38 -6.26 -9.53
C ILE A 325 -30.76 -5.22 -10.57
N LYS A 326 -31.09 -5.68 -11.78
CA LYS A 326 -31.57 -4.86 -12.88
C LYS A 326 -33.06 -5.10 -13.08
N ILE A 327 -33.85 -4.05 -12.90
CA ILE A 327 -35.29 -4.09 -13.19
C ILE A 327 -35.48 -3.61 -14.62
N MET A 328 -36.09 -4.43 -15.45
CA MET A 328 -36.31 -4.19 -16.88
C MET A 328 -37.82 -4.11 -17.13
N VAL A 329 -38.29 -3.05 -17.78
CA VAL A 329 -39.73 -2.80 -17.97
C VAL A 329 -40.06 -2.36 -19.38
N LYS A 330 -41.29 -2.66 -19.82
CA LYS A 330 -41.89 -2.27 -21.08
C LYS A 330 -43.38 -2.01 -20.89
N PHE A 331 -43.79 -0.77 -21.15
CA PHE A 331 -45.16 -0.29 -20.95
C PHE A 331 -46.01 -0.21 -22.23
N ARG A 332 -45.38 -0.23 -23.42
CA ARG A 332 -46.09 -0.01 -24.70
C ARG A 332 -45.73 -1.08 -25.71
N ASN A 333 -46.72 -1.48 -26.51
CA ASN A 333 -46.48 -2.32 -27.69
C ASN A 333 -45.68 -1.53 -28.72
N GLY A 334 -44.53 -2.06 -29.13
CA GLY A 334 -43.58 -1.44 -30.06
C GLY A 334 -42.26 -0.96 -29.45
N THR A 335 -42.13 -0.88 -28.12
CA THR A 335 -40.84 -0.57 -27.47
C THR A 335 -40.10 -1.83 -27.05
N CYS A 336 -38.77 -1.75 -26.96
CA CYS A 336 -37.94 -2.79 -26.36
C CYS A 336 -38.02 -2.74 -24.82
N LEU A 337 -37.68 -3.86 -24.18
CA LEU A 337 -37.48 -3.93 -22.73
C LEU A 337 -36.27 -3.06 -22.36
N ARG A 338 -36.43 -2.17 -21.38
CA ARG A 338 -35.37 -1.23 -20.96
C ARG A 338 -35.19 -1.25 -19.46
N GLU A 339 -33.96 -1.03 -19.03
CA GLU A 339 -33.62 -0.88 -17.62
C GLU A 339 -34.35 0.33 -17.02
N LEU A 340 -34.90 0.15 -15.83
CA LEU A 340 -35.56 1.18 -15.06
C LEU A 340 -34.52 2.22 -14.66
N ASN A 341 -34.56 3.38 -15.31
CA ASN A 341 -33.63 4.46 -15.02
C ASN A 341 -34.36 5.82 -14.98
N PRO A 342 -33.79 6.84 -14.35
CA PRO A 342 -34.45 8.14 -14.26
C PRO A 342 -34.68 8.84 -15.62
N GLN A 343 -33.98 8.43 -16.67
CA GLN A 343 -33.86 9.17 -17.93
C GLN A 343 -34.81 8.66 -19.02
N THR A 344 -35.29 7.42 -18.95
CA THR A 344 -36.02 6.78 -20.06
C THR A 344 -37.49 6.48 -19.76
N GLN A 345 -37.92 6.48 -18.49
CA GLN A 345 -39.32 6.27 -18.09
C GLN A 345 -39.94 7.53 -17.48
N SER A 346 -41.24 7.70 -17.70
CA SER A 346 -42.02 8.79 -17.09
C SER A 346 -42.13 8.61 -15.55
N GLY A 347 -42.44 9.69 -14.83
CA GLY A 347 -42.57 9.65 -13.38
C GLY A 347 -43.56 8.59 -12.88
N GLY A 348 -44.71 8.46 -13.56
CA GLY A 348 -45.74 7.46 -13.22
C GLY A 348 -45.28 6.02 -13.49
N GLU A 349 -44.63 5.77 -14.63
CA GLU A 349 -44.09 4.45 -14.97
C GLU A 349 -43.04 3.99 -13.94
N ARG A 350 -42.20 4.92 -13.45
CA ARG A 350 -41.23 4.61 -12.39
C ARG A 350 -41.93 4.30 -11.07
N SER A 351 -42.91 5.11 -10.67
CA SER A 351 -43.66 4.87 -9.43
C SER A 351 -44.38 3.52 -9.46
N VAL A 352 -45.00 3.15 -10.59
CA VAL A 352 -45.66 1.85 -10.74
C VAL A 352 -44.64 0.70 -10.68
N SER A 353 -43.50 0.84 -11.38
CA SER A 353 -42.44 -0.18 -11.37
C SER A 353 -41.88 -0.41 -9.97
N THR A 354 -41.59 0.66 -9.22
CA THR A 354 -41.04 0.59 -7.86
C THR A 354 -42.07 0.15 -6.83
N MET A 355 -43.37 0.34 -7.07
CA MET A 355 -44.43 -0.14 -6.16
C MET A 355 -44.71 -1.63 -6.33
N LEU A 356 -44.56 -2.15 -7.55
CA LEU A 356 -44.80 -3.57 -7.87
C LEU A 356 -43.61 -4.48 -7.57
N TYR A 357 -42.40 -3.91 -7.61
CA TYR A 357 -41.18 -4.54 -7.10
C TYR A 357 -41.19 -4.45 -5.57
#